data_AF-A0A1C7GNF1-F1
#
_entry.id   AF-A0A1C7GNF1-F1
#
_cell.length_a   1.000
_cell.length_b   1.000
_cell.length_c   1.000
_cell.angle_alpha   90.00
_cell.angle_beta   90.00
_cell.angle_gamma   90.00
#
_symmetry.space_group_name_H-M   'P 1'
#
loop_
_entity.id
_entity.type
_entity.pdbx_description
1 polymer ?
#
loop_
_entity_poly.entity_id
_entity_poly.type
_entity_poly.pdbx_seq_one_letter_code
_entity_poly.pdbx_strand_id
1 'polypeptide(L)'
;MRGDYEILTRLRDRDQAALETAIRRYSGYVAAVVKKTLGDDCARQDIEELTADAFVALWANAGKLRDDSDLKYWLAIVVRNASLRRRQKSVSTVPLEENLVFDRTPATQAEKRERIRQVREAVDGLEPVDREIFLRHYFWHQPVQQIAREMDKNSSAIKSRLARGREKLRKILLKEDCPI
;
A
#
# COMPACT_ATOMS: atom_id res chain seq x y z
N MET A 1 -14.91 -8.59 12.79
CA MET A 1 -14.91 -7.20 13.29
C MET A 1 -14.79 -7.07 14.82
N ARG A 2 -15.42 -7.91 15.68
CA ARG A 2 -15.28 -7.76 17.16
C ARG A 2 -13.88 -8.00 17.74
N GLY A 3 -13.12 -8.96 17.21
CA GLY A 3 -11.81 -9.32 17.79
C GLY A 3 -10.66 -8.34 17.51
N ASP A 4 -10.77 -7.49 16.50
CA ASP A 4 -9.70 -6.56 16.13
C ASP A 4 -9.69 -5.33 17.06
N TYR A 5 -10.88 -4.86 17.43
CA TYR A 5 -11.07 -3.80 18.42
C TYR A 5 -10.47 -4.19 19.79
N GLU A 6 -10.71 -5.43 20.24
CA GLU A 6 -10.18 -5.92 21.52
C GLU A 6 -8.65 -6.03 21.50
N ILE A 7 -8.08 -6.61 20.44
CA ILE A 7 -6.63 -6.66 20.24
C ILE A 7 -6.06 -5.23 20.23
N LEU A 8 -6.68 -4.31 19.49
CA LEU A 8 -6.21 -2.94 19.37
C LEU A 8 -6.27 -2.19 20.71
N THR A 9 -7.34 -2.37 21.48
CA THR A 9 -7.50 -1.73 22.80
C THR A 9 -6.36 -2.15 23.73
N ARG A 10 -6.13 -3.46 23.84
CA ARG A 10 -5.05 -4.00 24.69
C ARG A 10 -3.66 -3.62 24.18
N LEU A 11 -3.47 -3.54 22.85
CA LEU A 11 -2.21 -3.04 22.27
C LEU A 11 -1.91 -1.59 22.66
N ARG A 12 -2.93 -0.73 22.81
CA ARG A 12 -2.75 0.66 23.26
C ARG A 12 -2.29 0.71 24.71
N ASP A 13 -2.78 -0.21 25.54
CA ASP A 13 -2.38 -0.38 26.93
C ASP A 13 -1.01 -1.06 27.09
N ARG A 14 -0.29 -1.28 25.98
CA ARG A 14 1.02 -1.95 25.95
C ARG A 14 0.97 -3.37 26.52
N ASP A 15 -0.13 -4.08 26.30
CA ASP A 15 -0.26 -5.48 26.64
C ASP A 15 0.46 -6.37 25.60
N GLN A 16 1.54 -7.03 26.04
CA GLN A 16 2.32 -7.93 25.19
C GLN A 16 1.53 -9.14 24.70
N ALA A 17 0.57 -9.65 25.48
CA ALA A 17 -0.26 -10.78 25.07
C ALA A 17 -1.19 -10.41 23.89
N ALA A 18 -1.58 -9.14 23.78
CA ALA A 18 -2.34 -8.64 22.64
C ALA A 18 -1.47 -8.60 21.37
N LEU A 19 -0.19 -8.23 21.50
CA LEU A 19 0.76 -8.29 20.40
C LEU A 19 1.00 -9.73 19.93
N GLU A 20 1.22 -10.66 20.86
CA GLU A 20 1.33 -12.09 20.52
C GLU A 20 0.09 -12.63 19.82
N THR A 21 -1.09 -12.20 20.26
CA THR A 21 -2.37 -12.55 19.63
C THR A 21 -2.43 -12.01 18.20
N ALA A 22 -2.02 -10.76 17.97
CA ALA A 22 -1.96 -10.17 16.64
C ALA A 22 -0.96 -10.91 15.73
N ILE A 23 0.24 -11.22 16.23
CA ILE A 23 1.27 -11.98 15.52
C ILE A 23 0.72 -13.34 15.10
N ARG A 24 0.23 -14.13 16.06
CA ARG A 24 -0.31 -15.47 15.80
C ARG A 24 -1.43 -15.46 14.76
N ARG A 25 -2.28 -14.43 14.80
CA ARG A 25 -3.43 -14.31 13.90
C ARG A 25 -3.08 -13.81 12.51
N TYR A 26 -2.09 -12.92 12.38
CA TYR A 26 -1.84 -12.21 11.13
C TYR A 26 -0.52 -12.55 10.45
N SER A 27 0.44 -13.22 11.11
CA SER A 27 1.76 -13.52 10.53
C SER A 27 1.68 -14.26 9.20
N GLY A 28 0.85 -15.30 9.08
CA GLY A 28 0.70 -16.03 7.81
C GLY A 28 0.16 -15.16 6.67
N TYR A 29 -0.77 -14.24 6.99
CA TYR A 29 -1.30 -13.30 6.02
C TYR A 29 -0.27 -12.25 5.60
N VAL A 30 0.44 -11.66 6.57
CA VAL A 30 1.49 -10.66 6.34
C VAL A 30 2.63 -11.24 5.49
N ALA A 31 3.10 -12.44 5.85
CA ALA A 31 4.13 -13.14 5.08
C ALA A 31 3.70 -13.43 3.64
N ALA A 32 2.43 -13.81 3.43
CA ALA A 32 1.88 -14.01 2.09
C ALA A 32 1.86 -12.70 1.26
N VAL A 33 1.56 -11.56 1.89
CA VAL A 33 1.63 -10.24 1.23
C VAL A 33 3.08 -9.89 0.87
N VAL A 34 4.05 -10.17 1.75
CA VAL A 34 5.48 -9.96 1.45
C VAL A 34 5.90 -10.79 0.25
N LYS A 35 5.68 -12.10 0.29
CA LYS A 35 6.06 -13.02 -0.79
C LYS A 35 5.44 -12.60 -2.11
N LYS A 36 4.15 -12.27 -2.12
CA LYS A 36 3.47 -11.77 -3.33
C LYS A 36 4.07 -10.46 -3.87
N THR A 37 4.61 -9.61 -2.99
CA THR A 37 5.17 -8.31 -3.37
C THR A 37 6.62 -8.40 -3.83
N LEU A 38 7.43 -9.24 -3.21
CA LEU A 38 8.84 -9.44 -3.56
C LEU A 38 9.03 -10.42 -4.74
N GLY A 39 8.13 -11.39 -4.92
CA GLY A 39 8.23 -12.45 -5.92
C GLY A 39 8.72 -13.77 -5.33
N ASP A 40 8.74 -14.83 -6.13
CA ASP A 40 9.02 -16.20 -5.66
C ASP A 40 10.48 -16.43 -5.26
N ASP A 41 11.41 -15.63 -5.79
CA ASP A 41 12.85 -15.72 -5.50
C ASP A 41 13.29 -14.96 -4.24
N CYS A 42 12.35 -14.41 -3.47
CA CYS A 42 12.70 -13.64 -2.28
C CYS A 42 13.29 -14.53 -1.18
N ALA A 43 14.33 -14.04 -0.49
CA ALA A 43 14.93 -14.79 0.61
C ALA A 43 13.93 -14.93 1.76
N ARG A 44 13.91 -16.12 2.40
CA ARG A 44 13.07 -16.36 3.58
C ARG A 44 13.32 -15.33 4.69
N GLN A 45 14.58 -14.91 4.85
CA GLN A 45 14.97 -13.89 5.82
C GLN A 45 14.28 -12.53 5.56
N ASP A 46 14.14 -12.12 4.29
CA ASP A 46 13.42 -10.89 3.95
C ASP A 46 11.94 -10.96 4.37
N ILE A 47 11.31 -12.14 4.20
CA ILE A 47 9.92 -12.36 4.60
C ILE A 47 9.78 -12.21 6.11
N GLU A 48 10.65 -12.88 6.87
CA GLU A 48 10.64 -12.87 8.32
C GLU A 48 10.89 -11.46 8.88
N GLU A 49 11.89 -10.76 8.35
CA GLU A 49 12.24 -9.39 8.75
C GLU A 49 11.09 -8.40 8.47
N LEU A 50 10.57 -8.37 7.24
CA LEU A 50 9.48 -7.46 6.88
C LEU A 50 8.19 -7.76 7.66
N THR A 51 7.95 -9.03 7.96
CA THR A 51 6.82 -9.44 8.81
C THR A 51 6.99 -8.94 10.23
N ALA A 52 8.19 -9.12 10.82
CA ALA A 52 8.50 -8.62 12.16
C ALA A 52 8.38 -7.08 12.23
N ASP A 53 8.94 -6.37 11.26
CA ASP A 53 8.86 -4.92 11.14
C ASP A 53 7.41 -4.41 11.11
N ALA A 54 6.51 -5.14 10.43
CA ALA A 54 5.09 -4.78 10.39
C ALA A 54 4.44 -4.85 11.79
N PHE A 55 4.78 -5.84 12.60
CA PHE A 55 4.27 -5.96 13.97
C PHE A 55 4.93 -5.00 14.95
N VAL A 56 6.21 -4.68 14.77
CA VAL A 56 6.88 -3.60 15.52
C VAL A 56 6.20 -2.25 15.20
N ALA A 57 5.90 -2.01 13.92
CA ALA A 57 5.17 -0.82 13.52
C ALA A 57 3.75 -0.78 14.10
N LEU A 58 3.05 -1.93 14.15
CA LEU A 58 1.73 -2.05 14.79
C LEU A 58 1.81 -1.68 16.27
N TRP A 59 2.78 -2.25 17.00
CA TRP A 59 3.02 -1.94 18.41
C TRP A 59 3.30 -0.45 18.62
N ALA A 60 4.18 0.14 17.81
CA ALA A 60 4.56 1.54 17.94
C ALA A 60 3.38 2.50 17.64
N ASN A 61 2.48 2.13 16.74
CA ASN A 61 1.41 3.01 16.25
C ASN A 61 0.00 2.64 16.75
N ALA A 62 -0.14 1.64 17.62
CA ALA A 62 -1.42 1.21 18.20
C ALA A 62 -2.26 2.38 18.77
N GLY A 63 -1.61 3.33 19.45
CA GLY A 63 -2.25 4.54 20.00
C GLY A 63 -2.82 5.51 18.95
N LYS A 64 -2.37 5.42 17.69
CA LYS A 64 -2.81 6.31 16.59
C LYS A 64 -3.88 5.66 15.71
N LEU A 65 -3.98 4.33 15.76
CA LEU A 65 -5.04 3.58 15.08
C LEU A 65 -6.39 3.89 15.73
N ARG A 66 -7.46 3.95 14.94
CA ARG A 66 -8.82 4.19 15.42
C ARG A 66 -9.51 2.88 15.82
N ASP A 67 -10.56 2.99 16.62
CA ASP A 67 -11.34 1.83 17.09
C ASP A 67 -11.97 1.01 15.96
N ASP A 68 -12.29 1.68 14.84
CA ASP A 68 -12.85 1.08 13.63
C ASP A 68 -11.78 0.54 12.65
N SER A 69 -10.50 0.53 13.04
CA SER A 69 -9.41 0.09 12.16
C SER A 69 -9.46 -1.41 11.93
N ASP A 70 -9.39 -1.83 10.66
CA ASP A 70 -9.17 -3.22 10.29
C ASP A 70 -7.66 -3.52 10.36
N LEU A 71 -7.24 -4.29 11.37
CA LEU A 71 -5.82 -4.58 11.62
C LEU A 71 -5.21 -5.40 10.48
N LYS A 72 -5.98 -6.32 9.89
CA LYS A 72 -5.54 -7.13 8.76
C LYS A 72 -5.22 -6.22 7.57
N TYR A 73 -6.12 -5.30 7.24
CA TYR A 73 -5.91 -4.34 6.16
C TYR A 73 -4.73 -3.41 6.45
N TRP A 74 -4.64 -2.86 7.67
CA TRP A 74 -3.52 -2.00 8.05
C TRP A 74 -2.16 -2.69 7.92
N LEU A 75 -2.05 -3.93 8.41
CA LEU A 75 -0.82 -4.73 8.30
C LEU A 75 -0.45 -5.02 6.83
N ALA A 76 -1.43 -5.30 5.97
CA ALA A 76 -1.18 -5.50 4.54
C ALA A 76 -0.54 -4.28 3.89
N ILE A 77 -0.99 -3.08 4.25
CA ILE A 77 -0.48 -1.82 3.70
C ILE A 77 0.96 -1.59 4.15
N VAL A 78 1.20 -1.68 5.46
CA VAL A 78 2.50 -1.42 6.05
C VAL A 78 3.54 -2.35 5.44
N VAL A 79 3.23 -3.64 5.40
CA VAL A 79 4.16 -4.63 4.89
C VAL A 79 4.36 -4.50 3.38
N ARG A 80 3.30 -4.29 2.59
CA ARG A 80 3.41 -4.09 1.13
C ARG A 80 4.30 -2.90 0.80
N ASN A 81 4.13 -1.78 1.50
CA ASN A 81 4.92 -0.58 1.26
C ASN A 81 6.39 -0.78 1.66
N ALA A 82 6.65 -1.52 2.75
CA ALA A 82 8.00 -1.90 3.13
C ALA A 82 8.66 -2.82 2.09
N SER A 83 7.94 -3.84 1.61
CA SER A 83 8.40 -4.74 0.54
C SER A 83 8.67 -4.02 -0.78
N LEU A 84 7.82 -3.08 -1.19
CA LEU A 84 8.03 -2.28 -2.41
C LEU A 84 9.29 -1.41 -2.32
N ARG A 85 9.52 -0.76 -1.18
CA ARG A 85 10.73 0.03 -0.93
C ARG A 85 11.99 -0.85 -0.96
N ARG A 86 11.94 -2.05 -0.37
CA ARG A 86 13.03 -3.03 -0.42
C ARG A 86 13.34 -3.42 -1.87
N ARG A 87 12.32 -3.81 -2.63
CA ARG A 87 12.45 -4.21 -4.04
C ARG A 87 13.06 -3.09 -4.90
N GLN A 88 12.66 -1.84 -4.70
CA GLN A 88 13.26 -0.69 -5.41
C GLN A 88 14.74 -0.50 -5.07
N LYS A 89 15.13 -0.69 -3.80
CA LYS A 89 16.54 -0.63 -3.40
C LYS A 89 17.35 -1.79 -3.99
N SER A 90 16.82 -3.01 -3.98
CA SER A 90 17.51 -4.17 -4.58
C SER A 90 17.71 -4.00 -6.08
N VAL A 91 16.71 -3.51 -6.83
CA VAL A 91 16.84 -3.25 -8.28
C VAL A 91 17.90 -2.20 -8.62
N SER A 92 18.26 -1.31 -7.67
CA SER A 92 19.35 -0.35 -7.84
C SER A 92 20.75 -0.97 -7.68
N THR A 93 20.87 -2.24 -7.26
CA THR A 93 22.14 -2.87 -6.85
C THR A 93 22.46 -4.20 -7.53
N VAL A 94 21.66 -4.68 -8.50
CA VAL A 94 21.95 -5.94 -9.21
C VAL A 94 22.44 -5.64 -10.65
N PRO A 95 23.64 -6.10 -11.04
CA PRO A 95 24.03 -6.16 -12.46
C PRO A 95 23.02 -7.01 -13.24
N LEU A 96 22.66 -6.55 -14.44
CA LEU A 96 21.77 -7.27 -15.35
C LEU A 96 22.27 -8.70 -15.59
N GLU A 97 21.59 -9.70 -15.04
CA GLU A 97 21.59 -11.06 -15.61
C GLU A 97 20.15 -11.53 -15.80
N GLU A 98 19.87 -11.85 -17.07
CA GLU A 98 18.66 -12.45 -17.60
C GLU A 98 18.39 -13.76 -16.87
N ASN A 99 17.20 -13.99 -16.33
CA ASN A 99 16.09 -14.61 -17.06
C ASN A 99 14.90 -14.66 -16.12
N LEU A 100 13.68 -14.44 -16.63
CA LEU A 100 12.44 -15.05 -16.11
C LEU A 100 11.30 -14.68 -17.06
N VAL A 101 10.94 -15.64 -17.90
CA VAL A 101 9.87 -15.57 -18.90
C VAL A 101 8.52 -15.60 -18.18
N PHE A 102 7.86 -14.44 -18.14
CA PHE A 102 6.41 -14.32 -17.97
C PHE A 102 5.95 -13.39 -19.09
N ASP A 103 5.60 -13.99 -20.23
CA ASP A 103 4.96 -13.35 -21.38
C ASP A 103 5.63 -12.03 -21.87
N ARG A 104 6.95 -12.11 -22.12
CA ARG A 104 7.80 -10.95 -22.44
C ARG A 104 8.12 -10.92 -23.93
N THR A 105 7.21 -10.43 -24.76
CA THR A 105 7.70 -9.73 -25.96
C THR A 105 8.21 -8.35 -25.52
N PRO A 106 9.23 -7.77 -26.17
CA PRO A 106 9.62 -6.38 -25.94
C PRO A 106 8.43 -5.41 -26.05
N ALA A 107 7.46 -5.76 -26.89
CA ALA A 107 6.19 -5.05 -27.07
C ALA A 107 5.33 -5.01 -25.79
N THR A 108 5.13 -6.13 -25.07
CA THR A 108 4.31 -6.15 -23.84
C THR A 108 4.97 -5.40 -22.68
N GLN A 109 6.29 -5.35 -22.62
CA GLN A 109 7.00 -4.53 -21.64
C GLN A 109 6.97 -3.04 -21.96
N ALA A 110 7.12 -2.67 -23.22
CA ALA A 110 6.99 -1.30 -23.67
C ALA A 110 5.59 -0.76 -23.39
N GLU A 111 4.55 -1.53 -23.72
CA GLU A 111 3.16 -1.18 -23.46
C GLU A 111 2.84 -1.04 -21.96
N LYS A 112 3.42 -1.91 -21.13
CA LYS A 112 3.29 -1.80 -19.67
C LYS A 112 4.00 -0.57 -19.11
N ARG A 113 5.20 -0.24 -19.62
CA ARG A 113 5.94 0.98 -19.22
C ARG A 113 5.21 2.24 -19.68
N GLU A 114 4.62 2.20 -20.86
CA GLU A 114 3.77 3.25 -21.43
C GLU A 114 2.56 3.51 -20.53
N ARG A 115 1.78 2.46 -20.21
CA ARG A 115 0.62 2.59 -19.29
C ARG A 115 1.02 3.11 -17.91
N ILE A 116 2.16 2.68 -17.37
CA ILE A 116 2.67 3.19 -16.08
C ILE A 116 3.02 4.69 -16.21
N ARG A 117 3.62 5.11 -17.32
CA ARG A 117 3.95 6.52 -17.58
C ARG A 117 2.68 7.36 -17.70
N GLN A 118 1.70 6.93 -18.49
CA GLN A 118 0.40 7.60 -18.65
C GLN A 118 -0.32 7.78 -17.32
N VAL A 119 -0.37 6.73 -16.48
CA VAL A 119 -0.96 6.82 -15.13
C VAL A 119 -0.20 7.82 -14.27
N ARG A 120 1.13 7.84 -14.33
CA ARG A 120 1.96 8.76 -13.55
C ARG A 120 1.72 10.21 -13.97
N GLU A 121 1.77 10.50 -15.26
CA GLU A 121 1.50 11.84 -15.82
C GLU A 121 0.09 12.32 -15.46
N ALA A 122 -0.91 11.43 -15.55
CA ALA A 122 -2.28 11.76 -15.21
C ALA A 122 -2.46 12.06 -13.71
N VAL A 123 -1.73 11.39 -12.82
CA VAL A 123 -1.70 11.68 -11.38
C VAL A 123 -0.93 12.98 -11.11
N ASP A 124 0.17 13.23 -11.80
CA ASP A 124 0.98 14.45 -11.66
C ASP A 124 0.22 15.70 -12.13
N GLY A 125 -0.67 15.56 -13.11
CA GLY A 125 -1.60 16.59 -13.59
C GLY A 125 -2.81 16.87 -12.68
N LEU A 126 -2.92 16.21 -11.52
CA LEU A 126 -3.88 16.61 -10.48
C LEU A 126 -3.38 17.86 -9.74
N GLU A 127 -4.32 18.68 -9.27
CA GLU A 127 -4.00 19.79 -8.36
C GLU A 127 -3.22 19.26 -7.14
N PRO A 128 -2.22 19.99 -6.61
CA PRO A 128 -1.31 19.47 -5.58
C PRO A 128 -2.03 18.85 -4.38
N VAL A 129 -3.09 19.50 -3.91
CA VAL A 129 -3.92 19.03 -2.78
C VAL A 129 -4.68 17.75 -3.15
N ASP A 130 -5.21 17.65 -4.37
CA ASP A 130 -5.94 16.47 -4.81
C ASP A 130 -4.99 15.30 -5.07
N ARG A 131 -3.80 15.56 -5.64
CA ARG A 131 -2.71 14.58 -5.80
C ARG A 131 -2.30 14.01 -4.45
N GLU A 132 -2.07 14.87 -3.46
CA GLU A 132 -1.71 14.45 -2.11
C GLU A 132 -2.82 13.57 -1.49
N ILE A 133 -4.08 13.97 -1.58
CA ILE A 133 -5.23 13.17 -1.12
C ILE A 133 -5.28 11.82 -1.85
N PHE A 134 -5.04 11.81 -3.16
CA PHE A 134 -5.05 10.61 -3.98
C PHE A 134 -3.93 9.64 -3.58
N LEU A 135 -2.72 10.13 -3.40
CA LEU A 135 -1.57 9.35 -2.93
C LEU A 135 -1.81 8.85 -1.51
N ARG A 136 -2.29 9.69 -0.60
CA ARG A 136 -2.68 9.29 0.76
C ARG A 136 -3.70 8.17 0.77
N HIS A 137 -4.70 8.23 -0.09
CA HIS A 137 -5.75 7.22 -0.10
C HIS A 137 -5.41 5.95 -0.89
N TYR A 138 -4.81 6.06 -2.07
CA TYR A 138 -4.57 4.92 -2.96
C TYR A 138 -3.17 4.34 -2.87
N PHE A 139 -2.18 5.16 -2.51
CA PHE A 139 -0.79 4.72 -2.40
C PHE A 139 -0.41 4.40 -0.94
N TRP A 140 -0.74 5.30 -0.02
CA TRP A 140 -0.50 5.11 1.42
C TRP A 140 -1.68 4.47 2.16
N HIS A 141 -2.81 4.23 1.47
CA HIS A 141 -4.00 3.58 2.01
C HIS A 141 -4.51 4.16 3.34
N GLN A 142 -4.31 5.46 3.53
CA GLN A 142 -4.87 6.19 4.66
C GLN A 142 -6.40 6.24 4.56
N PRO A 143 -7.12 5.96 5.65
CA PRO A 143 -8.57 6.08 5.66
C PRO A 143 -9.00 7.55 5.51
N VAL A 144 -10.10 7.77 4.79
CA VAL A 144 -10.64 9.11 4.46
C VAL A 144 -10.71 10.03 5.68
N GLN A 145 -11.14 9.50 6.83
CA GLN A 145 -11.32 10.30 8.05
C GLN A 145 -9.97 10.72 8.67
N GLN A 146 -8.89 9.96 8.42
CA GLN A 146 -7.54 10.33 8.85
C GLN A 146 -6.98 11.43 7.95
N ILE A 147 -7.12 11.27 6.62
CA ILE A 147 -6.73 12.30 5.64
C ILE A 147 -7.46 13.63 5.94
N ALA A 148 -8.76 13.54 6.22
CA ALA A 148 -9.60 14.67 6.59
C ALA A 148 -9.04 15.42 7.81
N ARG A 149 -8.69 14.71 8.89
CA ARG A 149 -8.11 15.30 10.11
C ARG A 149 -6.73 15.91 9.86
N GLU A 150 -5.83 15.19 9.20
CA GLU A 150 -4.45 15.64 8.98
C GLU A 150 -4.35 16.83 8.01
N MET A 151 -5.34 17.01 7.13
CA MET A 151 -5.39 18.12 6.17
C MET A 151 -6.34 19.25 6.57
N ASP A 152 -6.91 19.17 7.77
CA ASP A 152 -7.93 20.08 8.29
C ASP A 152 -9.11 20.28 7.31
N LYS A 153 -9.73 19.17 6.91
CA LYS A 153 -10.86 19.11 5.96
C LYS A 153 -11.94 18.20 6.49
N ASN A 154 -13.17 18.38 5.98
CA ASN A 154 -14.23 17.44 6.27
C ASN A 154 -14.11 16.15 5.41
N SER A 155 -14.56 15.02 5.96
CA SER A 155 -14.48 13.71 5.27
C SER A 155 -15.25 13.69 3.95
N SER A 156 -16.36 14.42 3.84
CA SER A 156 -17.15 14.53 2.61
C SER A 156 -16.38 15.24 1.48
N ALA A 157 -15.56 16.23 1.82
CA ALA A 157 -14.70 16.96 0.90
C ALA A 157 -13.57 16.06 0.40
N ILE A 158 -12.97 15.26 1.28
CA ILE A 158 -11.98 14.24 0.88
C ILE A 158 -12.61 13.22 -0.08
N LYS A 159 -13.79 12.67 0.23
CA LYS A 159 -14.51 11.74 -0.67
C LYS A 159 -14.82 12.37 -2.02
N SER A 160 -15.27 13.62 -2.03
CA SER A 160 -15.59 14.37 -3.25
C SER A 160 -14.34 14.64 -4.09
N ARG A 161 -13.22 15.00 -3.45
CA ARG A 161 -11.92 15.17 -4.11
C ARG A 161 -11.40 13.87 -4.73
N LEU A 162 -11.49 12.75 -3.99
CA LEU A 162 -11.16 11.43 -4.52
C LEU A 162 -12.03 11.03 -5.71
N ALA A 163 -13.34 11.30 -5.65
CA ALA A 163 -14.26 11.03 -6.75
C ALA A 163 -13.91 11.85 -8.01
N ARG A 164 -13.66 13.15 -7.84
CA ARG A 164 -13.23 14.03 -8.95
C ARG A 164 -11.89 13.62 -9.53
N GLY A 165 -10.92 13.27 -8.69
CA GLY A 165 -9.62 12.76 -9.12
C GLY A 165 -9.75 11.49 -9.96
N ARG A 166 -10.60 10.54 -9.55
CA ARG A 166 -10.91 9.32 -10.32
C ARG A 166 -11.51 9.65 -11.68
N GLU A 167 -12.48 10.56 -11.74
CA GLU A 167 -13.12 10.93 -13.01
C GLU A 167 -12.13 11.64 -13.95
N LYS A 168 -11.24 12.48 -13.42
CA LYS A 168 -10.19 13.14 -14.20
C LYS A 168 -9.19 12.13 -14.77
N LEU A 169 -8.71 11.20 -13.94
CA LEU A 169 -7.86 10.08 -14.37
C LEU A 169 -8.56 9.21 -15.42
N ARG A 170 -9.84 8.90 -15.21
CA ARG A 170 -10.66 8.11 -16.15
C ARG A 170 -10.71 8.78 -17.52
N LYS A 171 -10.92 10.09 -17.57
CA LYS A 171 -10.97 10.86 -18.83
C LYS A 171 -9.62 10.94 -19.54
N ILE A 172 -8.52 11.06 -18.80
CA ILE A 172 -7.17 11.11 -19.39
C ILE A 172 -6.81 9.74 -19.96
N LEU A 173 -7.03 8.68 -19.20
CA LEU A 173 -6.65 7.32 -19.58
C LEU A 173 -7.58 6.72 -20.65
N LEU A 174 -8.87 7.08 -20.69
CA LEU A 174 -9.79 6.63 -21.75
C LEU A 174 -9.76 7.50 -23.01
N LYS A 175 -9.24 8.74 -22.96
CA LYS A 175 -9.07 9.55 -24.18
C LYS A 175 -7.96 9.01 -25.09
N GLU A 176 -7.04 8.23 -24.54
CA GLU A 176 -5.96 7.58 -25.31
C GLU A 176 -6.39 6.21 -25.88
N ASP A 177 -7.55 5.68 -25.47
CA ASP A 177 -8.24 4.58 -26.16
C ASP A 177 -9.06 5.16 -27.35
N CYS A 178 -8.39 5.81 -28.31
CA CYS A 178 -8.99 6.17 -29.60
C CYS A 178 -8.74 5.01 -30.59
N PRO A 179 -9.79 4.52 -31.29
CA PRO A 179 -9.74 3.27 -32.03
C PRO A 179 -8.83 3.38 -33.25
N ILE A 180 -8.06 2.32 -33.50
CA ILE A 180 -7.55 1.97 -34.83
C ILE A 180 -8.36 0.78 -35.30
#